data_AF-A0A744CD85-F1
#
_entry.id   AF-A0A744CD85-F1
#
_cell.length_a   1.000
_cell.length_b   1.000
_cell.length_c   1.000
_cell.angle_alpha   90.00
_cell.angle_beta   90.00
_cell.angle_gamma   90.00
#
_symmetry.space_group_name_H-M   'P 1'
#
loop_
_entity.id
_entity.type
_entity.pdbx_description
1 polymer ?
#
loop_
_entity_poly.entity_id
_entity_poly.type
_entity_poly.pdbx_seq_one_letter_code
_entity_poly.pdbx_strand_id
1 'polypeptide(L)' 'MDVMSVTGKQVQLTIDENELLILNSALNEICNGISVPEFETRIGASKEDVCALLNDIGHILDNMMA' A
#
# COMPACT_ATOMS: atom_id res chain seq x y z
N MET A 1 11.56 -4.01 6.96
CA MET A 1 11.57 -3.26 5.70
C MET A 1 12.94 -2.67 5.54
N ASP A 2 13.64 -3.06 4.49
CA ASP A 2 14.97 -2.57 4.15
C ASP A 2 14.96 -1.92 2.77
N VAL A 3 15.65 -0.79 2.61
CA VAL A 3 15.81 -0.15 1.31
C VAL A 3 16.91 -0.86 0.54
N MET A 4 16.56 -1.49 -0.59
CA MET A 4 17.52 -2.18 -1.45
C MET A 4 18.23 -1.23 -2.41
N SER A 5 17.49 -0.29 -3.03
CA SER A 5 18.04 0.67 -3.97
C SER A 5 17.14 1.89 -4.16
N VAL A 6 17.74 3.00 -4.59
CA VAL A 6 17.04 4.22 -5.02
C VAL A 6 17.54 4.59 -6.42
N THR A 7 16.64 4.66 -7.40
CA THR A 7 16.99 5.03 -8.78
C THR A 7 16.02 6.09 -9.28
N GLY A 8 16.49 7.33 -9.43
CA GLY A 8 15.64 8.45 -9.84
C GLY A 8 14.49 8.69 -8.85
N LYS A 9 13.24 8.53 -9.32
CA LYS A 9 12.01 8.65 -8.50
C LYS A 9 11.45 7.29 -8.03
N GLN A 10 12.24 6.22 -8.13
CA GLN A 10 11.83 4.87 -7.76
C GLN A 10 12.66 4.36 -6.59
N VAL A 11 12.02 3.61 -5.69
CA VAL A 11 12.63 2.95 -4.55
C VAL A 11 12.31 1.46 -4.63
N GLN A 12 13.30 0.61 -4.32
CA GLN A 12 13.09 -0.82 -4.17
C GLN A 12 13.21 -1.18 -2.68
N LEU A 13 12.21 -1.86 -2.15
CA LEU A 13 12.12 -2.25 -0.74
C LEU A 13 12.10 -3.77 -0.64
N THR A 14 12.80 -4.31 0.35
CA THR A 14 12.52 -5.65 0.87
C THR A 14 11.53 -5.49 2.01
N ILE A 15 10.41 -6.21 1.92
CA ILE A 15 9.38 -6.26 2.95
C ILE A 15 9.10 -7.74 3.24
N ASP A 16 8.87 -8.06 4.50
CA ASP A 16 8.37 -9.39 4.86
C ASP A 16 6.84 -9.47 4.76
N GLU A 17 6.31 -10.67 4.94
CA GLU A 17 4.86 -10.95 4.87
C GLU A 17 4.05 -10.12 5.88
N ASN A 18 4.54 -10.00 7.11
CA ASN A 18 3.83 -9.26 8.16
C ASN A 18 3.78 -7.77 7.85
N GLU A 19 4.89 -7.22 7.34
CA GLU A 19 4.95 -5.82 6.92
C GLU A 19 4.02 -5.53 5.75
N LEU A 20 3.97 -6.43 4.76
CA LEU A 20 3.04 -6.32 3.64
C LEU A 20 1.58 -6.41 4.12
N LEU A 21 1.27 -7.31 5.05
CA LEU A 21 -0.06 -7.43 5.66
C LEU A 21 -0.48 -6.16 6.40
N ILE A 22 0.44 -5.53 7.15
CA ILE A 22 0.20 -4.24 7.83
C ILE A 22 -0.11 -3.16 6.79
N LEU A 23 0.69 -3.07 5.73
CA LEU A 23 0.47 -2.08 4.67
C LEU A 23 -0.88 -2.30 3.97
N ASN A 24 -1.21 -3.53 3.60
CA ASN A 24 -2.48 -3.90 3.00
C ASN A 24 -3.66 -3.51 3.91
N SER A 25 -3.56 -3.81 5.20
CA SER A 25 -4.61 -3.50 6.19
C SER A 25 -4.79 -1.98 6.36
N ALA A 26 -3.70 -1.22 6.41
CA ALA A 26 -3.75 0.23 6.50
C ALA A 26 -4.40 0.87 5.25
N LEU A 27 -4.04 0.40 4.06
CA LEU A 27 -4.65 0.82 2.80
C LEU A 27 -6.15 0.47 2.75
N ASN A 28 -6.52 -0.71 3.20
CA ASN A 28 -7.92 -1.13 3.27
C ASN A 28 -8.73 -0.26 4.25
N GLU A 29 -8.19 0.07 5.42
CA GLU A 29 -8.85 0.95 6.39
C GLU A 29 -9.10 2.34 5.78
N ILE A 30 -8.09 2.98 5.18
CA ILE A 30 -8.30 4.31 4.60
C ILE A 30 -9.27 4.28 3.41
N CYS A 31 -9.26 3.23 2.59
CA CYS A 31 -10.18 3.13 1.45
C CYS A 31 -11.61 2.77 1.85
N ASN A 32 -11.78 1.85 2.81
CA ASN A 32 -13.04 1.14 3.05
C ASN A 32 -13.49 1.17 4.52
N GLY A 33 -12.56 1.22 5.47
CA GLY A 33 -12.85 1.08 6.91
C GLY A 33 -13.24 2.40 7.60
N ILE A 34 -12.67 3.52 7.16
CA ILE A 34 -12.91 4.84 7.75
C ILE A 34 -13.25 5.89 6.70
N SER A 35 -14.01 6.92 7.11
CA SER A 35 -14.19 8.12 6.31
C SER A 35 -13.00 9.06 6.54
N VAL A 36 -12.20 9.27 5.50
CA VAL A 36 -11.09 10.25 5.53
C VAL A 36 -11.56 11.53 4.83
N PRO A 37 -11.85 12.62 5.58
CA PRO A 37 -12.16 13.91 4.97
C PRO A 37 -10.93 14.45 4.22
N GLU A 38 -11.17 15.16 3.11
CA GLU A 38 -10.11 15.73 2.26
C GLU A 38 -9.07 14.66 1.83
N PHE A 39 -9.57 13.48 1.45
CA PHE A 39 -8.78 12.28 1.16
C PHE A 39 -7.51 12.57 0.34
N GLU A 40 -7.67 13.21 -0.83
CA GLU A 40 -6.57 13.52 -1.73
C GLU A 40 -5.47 14.38 -1.09
N THR A 41 -5.86 15.35 -0.26
CA THR A 41 -4.89 16.24 0.39
C THR A 41 -4.17 15.53 1.55
N ARG A 42 -4.88 14.66 2.29
CA ARG A 42 -4.30 13.98 3.46
C ARG A 42 -3.48 12.76 3.09
N ILE A 43 -3.85 12.06 2.03
CA ILE A 43 -3.14 10.86 1.54
C ILE A 43 -2.11 11.22 0.47
N GLY A 44 -2.35 12.28 -0.30
CA GLY A 44 -1.48 12.70 -1.40
C GLY A 44 -1.75 11.99 -2.73
N ALA A 45 -2.88 11.28 -2.84
CA ALA A 45 -3.32 10.55 -4.03
C ALA A 45 -4.84 10.46 -4.09
N SER A 46 -5.39 10.25 -5.30
CA SER A 46 -6.83 10.00 -5.48
C SER A 46 -7.25 8.72 -4.77
N LYS A 47 -8.53 8.62 -4.38
CA LYS A 47 -9.05 7.40 -3.77
C LYS A 47 -8.93 6.21 -4.73
N GLU A 48 -9.14 6.46 -6.02
CA GLU A 48 -9.00 5.48 -7.09
C GLU A 48 -7.58 4.92 -7.16
N ASP A 49 -6.54 5.77 -7.14
CA ASP A 49 -5.14 5.34 -7.18
C ASP A 49 -4.76 4.49 -5.96
N VAL A 50 -5.23 4.88 -4.77
CA VAL A 50 -4.96 4.15 -3.52
C VAL A 50 -5.70 2.80 -3.52
N CYS A 51 -6.93 2.73 -4.03
CA CYS A 51 -7.66 1.48 -4.21
C CYS A 51 -6.98 0.55 -5.24
N ALA A 52 -6.42 1.10 -6.31
CA ALA A 52 -5.65 0.30 -7.27
C ALA A 52 -4.39 -0.29 -6.62
N LEU A 53 -3.65 0.52 -5.86
CA LEU A 53 -2.48 0.07 -5.10
C LEU A 53 -2.83 -1.02 -4.07
N LEU A 54 -3.97 -0.87 -3.37
CA LEU A 54 -4.49 -1.87 -2.44
C LEU A 54 -4.72 -3.21 -3.15
N ASN A 55 -5.34 -3.21 -4.33
CA ASN A 55 -5.59 -4.44 -5.10
C ASN A 55 -4.28 -5.11 -5.52
N ASP A 56 -3.31 -4.34 -6.02
CA ASP A 56 -2.00 -4.88 -6.43
C ASP A 56 -1.26 -5.52 -5.24
N ILE A 57 -1.25 -4.85 -4.08
CA ILE A 57 -0.67 -5.36 -2.84
C ILE A 57 -1.39 -6.62 -2.35
N GLY A 58 -2.72 -6.64 -2.39
CA GLY A 58 -3.52 -7.80 -2.01
C GLY A 58 -3.18 -9.03 -2.84
N HIS A 59 -3.05 -8.87 -4.16
CA HIS A 59 -2.61 -9.96 -5.04
C HIS A 59 -1.21 -10.48 -4.73
N ILE A 60 -0.27 -9.61 -4.37
CA ILE A 60 1.08 -10.04 -3.97
C ILE A 60 1.01 -10.84 -2.67
N LEU A 61 0.24 -10.37 -1.69
CA LEU A 61 0.07 -11.02 -0.40
C LEU A 61 -0.58 -12.41 -0.55
N ASP A 62 -1.64 -12.53 -1.36
CA ASP A 62 -2.29 -13.81 -1.66
C ASP A 62 -1.29 -14.83 -2.22
N ASN A 63 -0.38 -14.39 -3.10
CA ASN A 63 0.64 -15.26 -3.68
C ASN A 63 1.74 -15.66 -2.68
N MET A 64 1.97 -14.88 -1.62
CA MET A 64 2.94 -15.22 -0.57
C MET A 64 2.37 -16.21 0.45
N MET A 65 1.05 -16.22 0.64
CA MET A 65 0.35 -17.07 1.61
C MET A 65 -0.16 -18.39 1.02
N ALA A 66 -0.05 -18.57 -0.30
CA ALA A 66 -0.43 -19.79 -1.03
C ALA A 66 0.66 -20.88 -0.95
#